data_AF-A0A972WMZ0-F1
#
_entry.id   AF-A0A972WMZ0-F1
#
_cell.length_a   1.000
_cell.length_b   1.000
_cell.length_c   1.000
_cell.angle_alpha   90.00
_cell.angle_beta   90.00
_cell.angle_gamma   90.00
#
_symmetry.space_group_name_H-M   'P 1'
#
loop_
_entity.id
_entity.type
_entity.pdbx_description
1 polymer ?
#
loop_
_entity_poly.entity_id
_entity_poly.type
_entity_poly.pdbx_seq_one_letter_code
_entity_poly.pdbx_strand_id
1 'polypeptide(L)'
;MLRIRSILFTGFFIFFTGLSLTIMAACTLFPRPGLHWVVLLWSRTLCRVLRDFIGLDFEVRGREFISPTPAIYAAKHQSAWDTFIYFMIFENPSYVLKKELHRIPFWGRAADKYGAISVDRSGGASALKQLIVDTKNRLERGYNVVIFPEGTR
;
A
#
# COMPACT_ATOMS: atom_id res chain seq x y z
N MET A 1 -18.15 16.34 19.10
CA MET A 1 -16.74 15.94 19.35
C MET A 1 -16.15 15.07 18.23
N LEU A 2 -16.83 14.01 17.77
CA LEU A 2 -16.33 13.15 16.67
C LEU A 2 -16.04 13.89 15.35
N ARG A 3 -16.89 14.84 14.95
CA ARG A 3 -16.68 15.64 13.72
C ARG A 3 -15.40 16.48 13.75
N ILE A 4 -15.08 17.07 14.90
CA ILE A 4 -13.86 17.88 15.07
C ILE A 4 -12.62 16.98 14.97
N ARG A 5 -12.63 15.84 15.68
CA ARG A 5 -11.54 14.85 15.62
C ARG A 5 -11.32 14.33 14.19
N SER A 6 -12.41 14.10 13.45
CA SER A 6 -12.36 13.67 12.04
C SER A 6 -11.78 14.75 11.10
N ILE A 7 -12.17 16.02 11.28
CA ILE A 7 -11.62 17.13 10.48
C ILE A 7 -10.13 17.31 10.76
N LEU A 8 -9.72 17.30 12.04
CA LEU A 8 -8.31 17.40 12.43
C LEU A 8 -7.50 16.23 11.87
N PHE A 9 -8.02 15.01 11.98
CA PHE A 9 -7.38 13.84 11.39
C PHE A 9 -7.26 13.95 9.87
N THR A 10 -8.29 14.41 9.18
CA THR A 10 -8.27 14.57 7.72
C THR A 10 -7.22 15.59 7.29
N GLY A 11 -7.15 16.74 7.98
CA GLY A 11 -6.12 17.74 7.73
C GLY A 11 -4.70 17.18 7.96
N PHE A 12 -4.50 16.47 9.08
CA PHE A 12 -3.24 15.78 9.36
C PHE A 12 -2.91 14.74 8.28
N PHE A 13 -3.87 13.91 7.88
CA PHE A 13 -3.68 12.86 6.88
C PHE A 13 -3.23 13.45 5.53
N ILE A 14 -3.88 14.52 5.06
CA ILE A 14 -3.52 15.18 3.81
C ILE A 14 -2.11 15.76 3.90
N PHE A 15 -1.82 16.54 4.95
CA PHE A 15 -0.51 17.16 5.15
C PHE A 15 0.61 16.12 5.24
N PHE A 16 0.44 15.13 6.11
CA PHE A 16 1.46 14.12 6.39
C PHE A 16 1.67 13.18 5.20
N THR A 17 0.62 12.83 4.47
CA THR A 17 0.74 12.04 3.24
C THR A 17 1.43 12.86 2.14
N GLY A 18 1.09 14.14 1.98
CA GLY A 18 1.77 15.04 1.03
C GLY A 18 3.27 15.13 1.32
N LEU A 19 3.65 15.40 2.57
CA LEU A 19 5.05 15.43 3.01
C LEU A 19 5.75 14.08 2.76
N SER A 20 5.10 12.98 3.13
CA SER A 20 5.65 11.63 2.94
C SER A 20 5.88 11.32 1.47
N LEU A 21 4.98 11.73 0.57
CA LEU A 21 5.14 11.55 -0.87
C LEU A 21 6.34 12.32 -1.42
N THR A 22 6.57 13.56 -0.98
CA THR A 22 7.76 14.33 -1.37
C THR A 22 9.05 13.64 -0.93
N ILE A 23 9.08 13.11 0.30
CA ILE A 23 10.24 12.36 0.82
C ILE A 23 10.41 11.05 0.04
N MET A 24 9.33 10.30 -0.21
CA MET A 24 9.37 9.09 -1.04
C MET A 24 9.92 9.38 -2.43
N ALA A 25 9.53 10.51 -3.03
CA ALA A 25 10.04 10.99 -4.31
C ALA A 25 11.56 11.11 -4.29
N ALA A 26 12.11 11.78 -3.27
CA ALA A 26 13.55 11.94 -3.08
C ALA A 26 14.23 10.57 -2.85
N CYS A 27 13.64 9.69 -2.04
CA CYS A 27 14.12 8.33 -1.83
C CYS A 27 14.12 7.48 -3.11
N THR A 28 13.37 7.85 -4.15
CA THR A 28 13.47 7.18 -5.45
C THR A 28 14.80 7.38 -6.17
N LEU A 29 15.69 8.23 -5.66
CA LEU A 29 17.08 8.37 -6.15
C LEU A 29 18.07 7.44 -5.42
N PHE A 30 17.70 6.88 -4.26
CA PHE A 30 18.58 6.09 -3.37
C PHE A 30 18.17 4.61 -3.30
N PRO A 31 18.94 3.69 -2.71
CA PRO A 31 18.51 2.29 -2.58
C PRO A 31 17.12 2.12 -1.93
N ARG A 32 16.42 1.04 -2.33
CA ARG A 32 15.06 0.70 -1.89
C ARG A 32 14.83 0.74 -0.36
N PRO A 33 15.78 0.34 0.52
CA PRO A 33 15.54 0.34 1.97
C PRO A 33 15.10 1.71 2.54
N GLY A 34 15.60 2.82 2.01
CA GLY A 34 15.18 4.15 2.44
C GLY A 34 13.71 4.42 2.12
N LEU A 35 13.28 4.06 0.91
CA LEU A 35 11.87 4.14 0.52
C LEU A 35 10.99 3.22 1.38
N HIS A 36 11.46 2.00 1.66
CA HIS A 36 10.75 1.06 2.53
C HIS A 36 10.53 1.63 3.94
N TRP A 37 11.55 2.24 4.52
CA TRP A 37 11.47 2.88 5.83
C TRP A 37 10.45 4.02 5.86
N VAL A 38 10.43 4.88 4.84
CA VAL A 38 9.46 6.00 4.76
C VAL A 38 8.03 5.48 4.67
N VAL A 39 7.78 4.43 3.88
CA VAL A 39 6.44 3.80 3.78
C VAL A 39 6.00 3.18 5.11
N LEU A 40 6.92 2.50 5.81
CA LEU A 40 6.63 1.95 7.14
C LEU A 40 6.35 3.05 8.17
N LEU A 41 7.15 4.12 8.18
CA LEU A 41 6.95 5.25 9.07
C LEU A 41 5.60 5.91 8.81
N TRP A 42 5.26 6.13 7.54
CA TRP A 42 3.98 6.68 7.12
C TRP A 42 2.81 5.81 7.64
N SER A 43 2.86 4.50 7.38
CA SER A 43 1.82 3.55 7.78
C SER A 43 1.63 3.48 9.30
N ARG A 44 2.74 3.37 10.05
CA ARG A 44 2.73 3.30 11.52
C ARG A 44 2.18 4.58 12.14
N THR A 45 2.59 5.73 11.62
CA THR A 45 2.14 7.03 12.12
C THR A 45 0.65 7.22 11.88
N LEU A 46 0.15 6.88 10.69
CA LEU A 46 -1.28 6.95 10.38
C LEU A 46 -2.11 6.06 11.32
N CYS A 47 -1.71 4.80 11.53
CA CYS A 47 -2.41 3.91 12.45
C CYS A 47 -2.36 4.40 13.90
N ARG A 48 -1.23 4.96 14.36
CA ARG A 48 -1.12 5.52 15.70
C ARG A 48 -2.04 6.73 15.90
N VAL A 49 -2.05 7.66 14.95
CA VAL A 49 -2.93 8.84 15.03
C VAL A 49 -4.41 8.43 14.93
N LEU A 50 -4.75 7.45 14.10
CA LEU A 50 -6.10 6.89 14.06
C LEU A 50 -6.54 6.31 15.41
N ARG A 51 -5.64 5.57 16.08
CA ARG A 51 -5.90 5.04 17.43
C ARG A 51 -6.09 6.18 18.44
N ASP A 52 -5.16 7.13 18.50
CA ASP A 52 -5.16 8.17 19.54
C ASP A 52 -6.29 9.21 19.34
N PHE A 53 -6.57 9.61 18.09
CA PHE A 53 -7.53 10.66 17.77
C PHE A 53 -8.91 10.16 17.39
N ILE A 54 -9.06 8.94 16.88
CA ILE A 54 -10.36 8.42 16.43
C ILE A 54 -10.78 7.19 17.26
N GLY A 55 -9.86 6.55 17.98
CA GLY A 55 -10.13 5.29 18.67
C GLY A 55 -10.20 4.09 17.73
N LEU A 56 -9.71 4.24 16.49
CA LEU A 56 -9.66 3.16 15.52
C LEU A 56 -8.38 2.35 15.73
N ASP A 57 -8.53 1.09 16.16
CA ASP A 57 -7.43 0.16 16.33
C ASP A 57 -7.63 -1.11 15.49
N PHE A 58 -6.59 -1.92 15.36
CA PHE A 58 -6.64 -3.19 14.64
C PHE A 58 -5.91 -4.30 15.39
N GLU A 59 -6.38 -5.52 15.14
CA GLU A 59 -5.78 -6.75 15.62
C GLU A 59 -5.51 -7.65 14.40
N VAL A 60 -4.36 -8.31 14.38
CA VAL A 60 -4.06 -9.35 13.38
C VAL A 60 -4.14 -10.70 14.07
N ARG A 61 -5.13 -11.48 13.70
CA ARG A 61 -5.33 -12.86 14.13
C ARG A 61 -4.83 -13.81 13.05
N GLY A 62 -4.32 -14.98 13.44
CA GLY A 62 -3.81 -15.96 12.50
C GLY A 62 -2.46 -15.57 11.89
N ARG A 63 -1.58 -14.91 12.65
CA ARG A 63 -0.23 -14.53 12.18
C ARG A 63 0.61 -15.75 11.78
N GLU A 64 0.34 -16.88 12.42
CA GLU A 64 0.92 -18.19 12.12
C GLU A 64 0.58 -18.73 10.73
N PHE A 65 -0.47 -18.21 10.08
CA PHE A 65 -0.84 -18.57 8.70
C PHE A 65 -0.17 -17.68 7.65
N ILE A 66 0.62 -16.69 8.07
CA ILE A 66 1.45 -15.91 7.14
C ILE A 66 2.48 -16.87 6.54
N SER A 67 2.49 -16.96 5.21
CA SER A 67 3.36 -17.86 4.49
C SER A 67 4.83 -17.52 4.76
N PRO A 68 5.69 -18.53 5.06
CA PRO A 68 7.12 -18.31 5.25
C PRO A 68 7.84 -17.96 3.92
N THR A 69 7.19 -18.22 2.79
CA THR A 69 7.69 -17.88 1.45
C THR A 69 6.77 -16.85 0.78
N PRO A 70 7.27 -16.08 -0.21
CA PRO A 70 6.46 -15.14 -0.97
C PRO A 70 5.14 -15.75 -1.46
N ALA A 71 4.02 -15.08 -1.13
CA ALA A 71 2.68 -15.57 -1.45
C ALA A 71 1.77 -14.45 -1.96
N ILE A 72 0.62 -14.84 -2.51
CA ILE A 72 -0.46 -13.92 -2.89
C ILE A 72 -1.46 -13.86 -1.74
N TYR A 73 -1.69 -12.66 -1.20
CA TYR A 73 -2.68 -12.37 -0.18
C TYR A 73 -3.86 -11.64 -0.84
N ALA A 74 -4.99 -12.34 -0.93
CA ALA A 74 -6.23 -11.77 -1.43
C ALA A 74 -7.04 -11.20 -0.25
N ALA A 75 -7.24 -9.89 -0.25
CA ALA A 75 -8.00 -9.19 0.76
C ALA A 75 -9.25 -8.54 0.19
N LYS A 76 -10.24 -8.34 1.05
CA LYS A 76 -11.37 -7.45 0.76
C LYS A 76 -10.91 -6.00 0.81
N HIS A 77 -11.40 -5.16 -0.10
CA HIS A 77 -11.12 -3.72 -0.07
C HIS A 77 -12.31 -2.96 0.51
N GLN A 78 -12.21 -2.55 1.77
CA GLN A 78 -13.27 -1.85 2.50
C GLN A 78 -12.94 -0.39 2.75
N SER A 79 -11.66 -0.01 2.69
CA SER A 79 -11.26 1.36 2.99
C SER A 79 -9.91 1.84 2.48
N ALA A 80 -9.73 3.16 2.51
CA ALA A 80 -8.42 3.76 2.29
C ALA A 80 -7.39 3.30 3.34
N TRP A 81 -7.82 2.83 4.51
CA TRP A 81 -6.95 2.25 5.53
C TRP A 81 -6.22 0.99 5.04
N ASP A 82 -6.87 0.23 4.15
CA ASP A 82 -6.30 -0.98 3.55
C ASP A 82 -5.05 -0.69 2.72
N THR A 83 -4.85 0.56 2.29
CA THR A 83 -3.71 0.96 1.45
C THR A 83 -2.40 1.03 2.22
N PHE A 84 -2.44 1.08 3.56
CA PHE A 84 -1.24 1.18 4.38
C PHE A 84 -1.10 0.08 5.43
N ILE A 85 -2.19 -0.58 5.81
CA ILE A 85 -2.13 -1.61 6.85
C ILE A 85 -1.19 -2.77 6.49
N TYR A 86 -1.21 -3.27 5.25
CA TYR A 86 -0.42 -4.45 4.89
C TYR A 86 1.08 -4.20 4.85
N PHE A 87 1.54 -2.94 4.79
CA PHE A 87 2.95 -2.60 5.02
C PHE A 87 3.41 -2.94 6.44
N MET A 88 2.49 -3.00 7.41
CA MET A 88 2.79 -3.36 8.79
C MET A 88 2.59 -4.85 9.10
N ILE A 89 1.92 -5.59 8.20
CA ILE A 89 1.59 -7.00 8.40
C ILE A 89 2.56 -7.91 7.66
N PHE A 90 2.87 -7.57 6.40
CA PHE A 90 3.70 -8.41 5.54
C PHE A 90 5.07 -7.78 5.34
N GLU A 91 6.07 -8.65 5.23
CA GLU A 91 7.38 -8.26 4.73
C GLU A 91 7.33 -8.05 3.21
N ASN A 92 8.00 -6.99 2.72
CA ASN A 92 8.10 -6.67 1.29
C ASN A 92 6.78 -6.79 0.49
N PRO A 93 5.67 -6.15 0.91
CA PRO A 93 4.42 -6.30 0.18
C PRO A 93 4.47 -5.59 -1.17
N SER A 94 3.85 -6.18 -2.18
CA SER A 94 3.65 -5.61 -3.50
C SER A 94 2.15 -5.47 -3.76
N TYR A 95 1.66 -4.24 -3.84
CA TYR A 95 0.24 -4.02 -4.11
C TYR A 95 -0.07 -4.11 -5.60
N VAL A 96 -1.15 -4.82 -5.94
CA VAL A 96 -1.79 -4.68 -7.25
C VAL A 96 -2.71 -3.47 -7.22
N LEU A 97 -2.47 -2.51 -8.13
CA LEU A 97 -3.10 -1.21 -8.10
C LEU A 97 -3.49 -0.70 -9.49
N LYS A 98 -4.40 0.28 -9.50
CA LYS A 98 -4.92 0.91 -10.72
C LYS A 98 -3.82 1.66 -11.47
N LYS A 99 -3.65 1.40 -12.77
CA LYS A 99 -2.67 2.08 -13.64
C LYS A 99 -2.80 3.61 -13.59
N GLU A 100 -4.02 4.13 -13.41
CA GLU A 100 -4.29 5.56 -13.33
C GLU A 100 -3.57 6.25 -12.17
N LEU A 101 -3.26 5.52 -11.09
CA LEU A 101 -2.56 6.10 -9.94
C LEU A 101 -1.14 6.56 -10.30
N HIS A 102 -0.52 6.01 -11.36
CA HIS A 102 0.79 6.47 -11.84
C HIS A 102 0.77 7.91 -12.36
N ARG A 103 -0.42 8.48 -12.61
CA ARG A 103 -0.59 9.89 -12.97
C ARG A 103 -0.40 10.84 -11.79
N ILE A 104 -0.45 10.34 -10.55
CA ILE A 104 -0.23 11.15 -9.36
C ILE A 104 1.26 11.52 -9.32
N PRO A 105 1.62 12.82 -9.27
CA PRO A 105 3.00 13.27 -9.20
C PRO A 105 3.76 12.58 -8.07
N PHE A 106 5.00 12.16 -8.36
CA PHE A 106 5.91 11.44 -7.46
C PHE A 106 5.48 10.03 -7.06
N TRP A 107 4.19 9.80 -6.86
CA TRP A 107 3.63 8.54 -6.39
C TRP A 107 3.92 7.39 -7.35
N GLY A 108 3.73 7.57 -8.67
CA GLY A 108 3.91 6.49 -9.64
C GLY A 108 5.32 5.90 -9.59
N ARG A 109 6.33 6.77 -9.62
CA ARG A 109 7.75 6.39 -9.52
C ARG A 109 8.08 5.71 -8.19
N ALA A 110 7.49 6.20 -7.08
CA ALA A 110 7.66 5.59 -5.77
C ALA A 110 7.03 4.19 -5.73
N ALA A 111 5.81 4.03 -6.25
CA ALA A 111 5.11 2.75 -6.32
C ALA A 111 5.88 1.72 -7.19
N ASP A 112 6.37 2.13 -8.36
CA ASP A 112 7.18 1.29 -9.26
C ASP A 112 8.45 0.78 -8.56
N LYS A 113 9.16 1.69 -7.88
CA LYS A 113 10.37 1.34 -7.13
C LYS A 113 10.09 0.48 -5.89
N TYR A 114 8.97 0.74 -5.22
CA TYR A 114 8.48 -0.12 -4.14
C TYR A 114 8.02 -1.48 -4.65
N GLY A 115 7.86 -1.64 -5.97
CA GLY A 115 7.57 -2.90 -6.61
C GLY A 115 6.09 -3.21 -6.67
N ALA A 116 5.24 -2.18 -6.71
CA ALA A 116 3.83 -2.35 -7.04
C ALA A 116 3.63 -2.98 -8.43
N ILE A 117 2.45 -3.55 -8.65
CA ILE A 117 2.00 -4.10 -9.92
C ILE A 117 0.82 -3.27 -10.40
N SER A 118 0.94 -2.70 -11.60
CA SER A 118 -0.08 -1.83 -12.17
C SER A 118 -0.99 -2.62 -13.10
N VAL A 119 -2.30 -2.60 -12.85
CA VAL A 119 -3.29 -3.26 -13.70
C VAL A 119 -4.15 -2.25 -14.43
N ASP A 120 -4.27 -2.42 -15.74
CA ASP A 120 -5.23 -1.73 -16.59
C ASP A 120 -6.54 -2.52 -16.61
N ARG A 121 -7.51 -2.10 -15.80
CA ARG A 121 -8.77 -2.85 -15.66
C ARG A 121 -9.65 -2.79 -16.91
N SER A 122 -9.37 -1.87 -17.85
CA SER A 122 -10.07 -1.77 -19.13
C SER A 122 -9.52 -2.72 -20.20
N GLY A 123 -8.29 -3.24 -20.01
CA GLY A 123 -7.59 -4.05 -21.02
C GLY A 123 -8.03 -5.52 -21.12
N GLY A 124 -9.06 -5.92 -20.39
CA GLY A 124 -9.65 -7.27 -20.47
C GLY A 124 -8.64 -8.41 -20.29
N ALA A 125 -8.69 -9.40 -21.18
CA ALA A 125 -7.85 -10.60 -21.10
C ALA A 125 -6.34 -10.32 -21.21
N SER A 126 -5.94 -9.29 -21.97
CA SER A 126 -4.52 -8.95 -22.12
C SER A 126 -3.94 -8.37 -20.82
N ALA A 127 -4.69 -7.49 -20.16
CA ALA A 127 -4.30 -6.95 -18.86
C ALA A 127 -4.21 -8.04 -17.77
N LEU A 128 -5.12 -9.02 -17.80
CA LEU A 128 -5.06 -10.16 -16.87
C LEU A 128 -3.81 -11.02 -17.11
N LYS A 129 -3.46 -11.29 -18.38
CA LYS A 129 -2.22 -12.02 -18.71
C LYS A 129 -0.99 -11.28 -18.19
N GLN A 130 -0.91 -9.96 -18.39
CA GLN A 130 0.19 -9.15 -17.88
C GLN A 130 0.26 -9.18 -16.36
N LEU A 131 -0.89 -9.03 -15.67
CA LEU A 131 -0.97 -9.12 -14.22
C LEU A 131 -0.41 -10.45 -13.69
N ILE A 132 -0.70 -11.57 -14.35
CA ILE A 132 -0.16 -12.88 -13.98
C ILE A 132 1.36 -12.92 -14.13
N VAL A 133 1.89 -12.39 -15.24
CA VAL A 133 3.35 -12.33 -15.48
C VAL A 133 4.04 -11.48 -14.41
N ASP A 134 3.51 -10.28 -14.16
CA ASP A 134 4.09 -9.35 -13.18
C ASP A 134 4.02 -9.93 -11.77
N THR A 135 2.91 -10.58 -11.40
CA THR A 135 2.74 -11.26 -10.11
C THR A 135 3.78 -12.35 -9.92
N LYS A 136 4.00 -13.21 -10.93
CA LYS A 136 5.03 -14.25 -10.89
C LYS A 136 6.42 -13.63 -10.68
N ASN A 137 6.75 -12.58 -11.43
CA ASN A 137 8.03 -11.88 -11.27
C ASN A 137 8.23 -11.32 -9.86
N ARG A 138 7.18 -10.77 -9.24
CA ARG A 138 7.26 -10.26 -7.86
C ARG A 138 7.48 -11.38 -6.84
N LEU A 139 6.77 -12.49 -6.97
CA LEU A 139 6.95 -13.65 -6.08
C LEU A 139 8.38 -14.19 -6.16
N GLU A 140 8.92 -14.37 -7.37
CA GLU A 140 10.31 -14.81 -7.61
C GLU A 140 11.36 -13.87 -6.98
N ARG A 141 11.04 -12.58 -6.87
CA ARG A 141 11.92 -11.56 -6.28
C ARG A 141 11.73 -11.38 -4.77
N GLY A 142 10.95 -12.24 -4.12
CA GLY A 142 10.78 -12.21 -2.67
C GLY A 142 9.64 -11.34 -2.15
N TYR A 143 8.67 -10.95 -2.99
CA TYR A 143 7.58 -10.05 -2.59
C TYR A 143 6.31 -10.80 -2.23
N ASN A 144 5.64 -10.36 -1.18
CA ASN A 144 4.29 -10.79 -0.86
C ASN A 144 3.28 -9.95 -1.66
N VAL A 145 2.57 -10.54 -2.62
CA VAL A 145 1.67 -9.79 -3.48
C VAL A 145 0.31 -9.61 -2.79
N VAL A 146 -0.13 -8.38 -2.60
CA VAL A 146 -1.43 -8.04 -2.00
C VAL A 146 -2.40 -7.64 -3.11
N ILE A 147 -3.52 -8.37 -3.21
CA ILE A 147 -4.54 -8.13 -4.23
C ILE A 147 -5.90 -7.86 -3.59
N PHE A 148 -6.72 -7.10 -4.30
CA PHE A 148 -8.11 -6.82 -3.96
C PHE A 148 -9.02 -7.30 -5.10
N PRO A 149 -9.47 -8.57 -5.08
CA PRO A 149 -10.11 -9.21 -6.23
C PRO A 149 -11.44 -8.56 -6.65
N GLU A 150 -12.14 -7.93 -5.72
CA GLU A 150 -13.44 -7.27 -5.97
C GLU A 150 -13.33 -6.14 -6.99
N GLY A 151 -12.14 -5.56 -7.18
CA GLY A 151 -11.94 -4.49 -8.16
C GLY A 151 -12.66 -3.18 -7.81
N THR A 152 -13.37 -3.10 -6.70
CA THR A 152 -14.00 -1.88 -6.17
C THR A 152 -13.85 -1.85 -4.66
N ARG A 153 -14.21 -0.71 -4.06
CA ARG A 153 -14.49 -0.57 -2.64
C ARG A 153 -15.99 -0.36 -2.49
#